data_AF-A0A8T4I9J0-F1
#
_entry.id   AF-A0A8T4I9J0-F1
#
_cell.length_a   1.000
_cell.length_b   1.000
_cell.length_c   1.000
_cell.angle_alpha   90.00
_cell.angle_beta   90.00
_cell.angle_gamma   90.00
#
_symmetry.space_group_name_H-M   'P 1'
#
loop_
_entity.id
_entity.type
_entity.pdbx_description
1 polymer ?
#
loop_
_entity_poly.entity_id
_entity_poly.type
_entity_poly.pdbx_seq_one_letter_code
_entity_poly.pdbx_strand_id
1 'polypeptide(L)' 'WTEAEVWARIKASGVRYHWAYDKGLKRLSCSFGVLASREDLECAARLRPDLAAEYVALEAEMGHRFKADLSMAEV' A
#
# COMPACT_ATOMS: atom_id res chain seq x y z
N TRP A 1 16.34 0.03 -15.90
CA TRP A 1 16.39 0.91 -14.73
C TRP A 1 16.03 0.09 -13.51
N THR A 2 16.94 -0.04 -12.55
CA THR A 2 16.68 -0.58 -11.22
C THR A 2 15.95 0.46 -10.37
N GLU A 3 15.33 0.03 -9.27
CA GLU A 3 14.67 0.97 -8.33
C GLU A 3 15.66 2.03 -7.81
N ALA A 4 16.90 1.62 -7.50
CA ALA A 4 17.96 2.53 -7.06
C ALA A 4 18.31 3.58 -8.13
N GLU A 5 18.40 3.17 -9.40
CA GLU A 5 18.67 4.09 -10.52
C GLU A 5 17.55 5.11 -10.70
N VAL A 6 16.29 4.70 -10.56
CA VAL A 6 15.13 5.60 -10.64
C VAL A 6 15.17 6.63 -9.50
N TRP A 7 15.39 6.19 -8.26
CA TRP A 7 15.47 7.10 -7.11
C TRP A 7 16.66 8.06 -7.20
N ALA A 8 17.82 7.59 -7.67
CA ALA A 8 18.97 8.46 -7.91
C ALA A 8 18.63 9.57 -8.91
N ARG A 9 17.92 9.24 -9.99
CA ARG A 9 17.49 10.20 -11.01
C ARG A 9 16.46 11.22 -10.50
N ILE A 10 15.49 10.77 -9.69
CA ILE A 10 14.49 11.66 -9.04
C ILE A 10 15.18 12.64 -8.11
N LYS A 11 16.11 12.17 -7.27
CA LYS A 11 16.86 13.03 -6.34
C LYS A 11 17.73 14.03 -7.09
N ALA A 12 18.44 13.59 -8.13
CA ALA A 12 19.28 14.46 -8.94
C ALA A 12 18.50 15.50 -9.75
N SER A 13 17.24 15.23 -10.12
CA SER A 13 16.42 16.20 -10.85
C SER A 13 15.79 17.27 -9.96
N GLY A 14 15.71 17.04 -8.64
CA GLY A 14 14.99 17.91 -7.71
C GLY A 14 13.48 17.91 -7.92
N VAL A 15 12.93 16.97 -8.70
CA VAL A 15 11.48 16.86 -8.88
C VAL A 15 10.83 16.42 -7.57
N ARG A 16 9.69 17.03 -7.24
CA ARG A 16 8.89 16.59 -6.09
C ARG A 16 8.33 15.20 -6.36
N TYR A 17 8.38 14.33 -5.36
CA TYR A 17 7.73 13.03 -5.36
C TYR A 17 6.69 12.96 -4.24
N HIS A 18 5.85 11.93 -4.27
CA HIS A 18 4.75 11.80 -3.31
C HIS A 18 5.25 11.37 -1.93
N TRP A 19 4.79 12.02 -0.85
CA TRP A 19 5.21 11.78 0.54
C TRP A 19 5.05 10.33 1.01
N ALA A 20 4.13 9.58 0.39
CA ALA A 20 3.89 8.17 0.67
C ALA A 20 5.16 7.31 0.55
N TYR A 21 6.05 7.65 -0.38
CA TYR A 21 7.32 6.94 -0.55
C TYR A 21 8.23 7.11 0.68
N ASP A 22 8.20 8.27 1.34
CA ASP A 22 8.96 8.50 2.59
C ASP A 22 8.38 7.72 3.78
N LYS A 23 7.15 7.22 3.68
CA LYS A 23 6.53 6.35 4.68
C LYS A 23 6.81 4.86 4.43
N GLY A 24 7.48 4.53 3.33
CA GLY A 24 7.86 3.17 2.99
C GLY A 24 6.91 2.46 2.01
N LEU A 25 5.91 3.15 1.45
CA LEU A 25 5.13 2.59 0.33
C LEU A 25 6.01 2.51 -0.92
N LYS A 26 6.08 1.35 -1.56
CA LYS A 26 6.89 1.14 -2.78
C LYS A 26 6.17 1.55 -4.06
N ARG A 27 4.85 1.71 -3.99
CA ARG A 27 3.98 2.06 -5.12
C ARG A 27 2.94 3.10 -4.70
N LEU A 28 2.59 3.97 -5.64
CA LEU A 28 1.53 4.95 -5.47
C LEU A 28 0.30 4.55 -6.29
N SER A 29 -0.53 3.69 -5.71
CA SER A 29 -1.82 3.26 -6.28
C SER A 29 -2.90 3.29 -5.19
N CYS A 30 -3.95 2.46 -5.30
CA CYS A 30 -4.91 2.30 -4.21
C CYS A 30 -4.22 1.89 -2.89
N SER A 31 -4.69 2.42 -1.76
CA SER A 31 -4.16 2.10 -0.43
C SER A 31 -4.22 0.59 -0.12
N PHE A 32 -5.35 -0.06 -0.43
CA PHE A 32 -5.52 -1.51 -0.31
C PHE A 32 -5.74 -2.13 -1.69
N GLY A 33 -4.71 -2.08 -2.53
CA GLY A 33 -4.74 -2.76 -3.84
C GLY A 33 -4.52 -4.27 -3.71
N VAL A 34 -5.33 -5.08 -4.36
CA VAL A 34 -5.16 -6.55 -4.37
C VAL A 34 -3.83 -7.02 -4.97
N LEU A 35 -3.13 -6.14 -5.69
CA LEU A 35 -1.78 -6.38 -6.24
C LEU A 35 -0.64 -5.82 -5.36
N ALA A 36 -0.94 -5.21 -4.20
CA ALA A 36 0.08 -4.69 -3.30
C ALA A 36 0.78 -5.84 -2.54
N SER A 37 2.04 -5.65 -2.19
CA SER A 37 2.73 -6.59 -1.30
C SER A 37 2.15 -6.51 0.11
N ARG A 38 2.44 -7.50 0.96
CA ARG A 38 1.96 -7.48 2.34
C ARG A 38 2.54 -6.29 3.12
N GLU A 39 3.80 -5.95 2.89
CA GLU A 39 4.46 -4.81 3.53
C GLU A 39 3.81 -3.47 3.13
N ASP A 40 3.44 -3.31 1.86
CA ASP A 40 2.73 -2.12 1.40
C ASP A 40 1.32 -2.03 2.02
N LEU A 41 0.62 -3.16 2.17
CA LEU A 41 -0.69 -3.22 2.81
C LEU A 41 -0.61 -2.85 4.29
N GLU A 42 0.35 -3.39 5.03
CA GLU A 42 0.58 -3.05 6.44
C GLU A 42 0.97 -1.58 6.61
N CYS A 43 1.80 -1.04 5.71
CA CYS A 43 2.14 0.37 5.70
C CYS A 43 0.90 1.25 5.46
N ALA A 44 0.07 0.88 4.47
CA ALA A 44 -1.18 1.56 4.20
C ALA A 44 -2.16 1.48 5.38
N ALA A 45 -2.26 0.34 6.06
CA ALA A 45 -3.10 0.15 7.24
C ALA A 45 -2.66 1.06 8.40
N ARG A 46 -1.35 1.18 8.65
CA ARG A 46 -0.82 2.14 9.64
C ARG A 46 -1.11 3.60 9.29
N LEU A 47 -1.06 3.95 8.00
CA LEU A 47 -1.32 5.32 7.54
C LEU A 47 -2.82 5.65 7.47
N ARG A 48 -3.68 4.65 7.29
CA ARG A 48 -5.13 4.80 7.08
C ARG A 48 -5.90 3.72 7.87
N PRO A 49 -5.84 3.75 9.21
CA PRO A 49 -6.45 2.72 10.06
C PRO A 49 -7.97 2.62 9.86
N ASP A 50 -8.65 3.76 9.69
CA ASP A 50 -10.11 3.77 9.50
C ASP A 50 -10.52 3.07 8.20
N LEU A 51 -9.78 3.29 7.11
CA LEU A 51 -10.04 2.59 5.85
C LEU A 51 -9.69 1.10 5.96
N ALA A 52 -8.65 0.73 6.72
CA ALA A 52 -8.34 -0.68 6.96
C ALA A 52 -9.52 -1.38 7.65
N ALA A 53 -10.09 -0.73 8.67
CA ALA A 53 -11.26 -1.23 9.39
C ALA A 53 -12.50 -1.35 8.48
N GLU A 54 -12.74 -0.38 7.59
CA GLU A 54 -13.81 -0.47 6.58
C GLU A 54 -13.64 -1.69 5.68
N TYR A 55 -12.41 -1.97 5.22
CA TYR A 55 -12.13 -3.14 4.40
C TYR A 55 -12.36 -4.46 5.15
N VAL A 56 -12.00 -4.53 6.43
CA VAL A 56 -12.30 -5.70 7.29
C VAL A 56 -13.82 -5.91 7.41
N ALA A 57 -14.58 -4.84 7.63
CA ALA A 57 -16.03 -4.92 7.71
C ALA A 57 -16.66 -5.38 6.38
N LEU A 58 -16.19 -4.84 5.27
CA LEU A 58 -16.66 -5.22 3.94
C LEU A 58 -16.34 -6.68 3.60
N GLU A 59 -15.16 -7.17 3.99
CA GLU A 59 -14.77 -8.58 3.84
C GLU A 59 -15.76 -9.51 4.55
N ALA A 60 -16.16 -9.14 5.78
CA ALA A 60 -17.15 -9.87 6.57
C ALA A 60 -18.56 -9.80 5.96
N GLU A 61 -18.98 -8.64 5.44
CA GLU A 61 -20.28 -8.47 4.79
C GLU A 61 -20.39 -9.28 3.50
N MET A 62 -19.34 -9.27 2.66
CA MET A 62 -19.34 -9.96 1.37
C MET A 62 -19.13 -11.48 1.50
N GLY A 63 -18.59 -11.97 2.61
CA GLY A 63 -18.24 -13.38 2.79
C GLY A 63 -17.08 -13.84 1.89
N HIS A 64 -16.26 -12.90 1.41
CA HIS A 64 -15.13 -13.16 0.51
C HIS A 64 -13.89 -12.47 1.05
N ARG A 65 -12.75 -13.19 1.04
CA ARG A 65 -11.46 -12.63 1.48
C ARG A 65 -10.93 -11.56 0.53
N PHE A 66 -10.17 -10.61 1.05
CA PHE A 66 -9.53 -9.55 0.26
C PHE A 66 -8.61 -10.08 -0.85
N LYS A 67 -7.82 -11.10 -0.55
CA LYS A 67 -7.14 -11.97 -1.52
C LYS A 67 -7.46 -13.43 -1.19
N ALA A 68 -7.25 -14.32 -2.15
CA ALA A 68 -7.47 -15.75 -1.93
C ALA A 68 -6.74 -16.28 -0.69
N ASP A 69 -5.51 -15.80 -0.45
CA ASP A 69 -4.62 -16.22 0.63
C ASP A 69 -4.47 -15.21 1.79
N LEU A 70 -5.11 -14.03 1.72
CA LEU A 70 -4.94 -12.96 2.71
C LEU A 70 -6.25 -12.24 3.01
N SER A 71 -6.62 -12.17 4.29
CA SER A 71 -7.68 -11.32 4.81
C SER A 71 -7.13 -9.94 5.19
N MET A 72 -7.93 -8.89 5.03
CA MET A 72 -7.60 -7.58 5.57
C MET A 72 -7.55 -7.53 7.09
N ALA A 73 -8.15 -8.51 7.79
CA ALA A 73 -8.04 -8.61 9.25
C ALA A 73 -6.65 -9.10 9.71
N GLU A 74 -5.84 -9.64 8.79
CA GLU A 74 -4.49 -10.15 9.04
C GLU A 74 -3.38 -9.15 8.61
N VAL A 75 -3.79 -7.97 8.11
CA VAL A 75 -2.94 -6.85 7.67
C VAL A 75 -2.91 -5.79 8.76
#